data_AF-A0AAD6YCV8-F1
#
_entry.id   AF-A0AAD6YCV8-F1
#
_cell.length_a   1.000
_cell.length_b   1.000
_cell.length_c   1.000
_cell.angle_alpha   90.00
_cell.angle_beta   90.00
_cell.angle_gamma   90.00
#
_symmetry.space_group_name_H-M   'P 1'
#
loop_
_entity.id
_entity.type
_entity.pdbx_description
1 polymer ?
#
loop_
_entity_poly.entity_id
_entity_poly.type
_entity_poly.pdbx_seq_one_letter_code
_entity_poly.pdbx_strand_id
1 'polypeptide(L)'
;MGKQRKSRNGGLIVRKRTSIQHDPRASKRARTAENDDPNTSQSASRRGSPSPGPSQGGMPDINASMSQEQLYQAARQFQAQNNELHHSQQEAARDALADVTNDGSSDDDDAATAGERKFVRSLGKKCIVTKLIWMPDEDAVFENAVDDNYNPLERFSKELGTQPQARIQGAIRDLLELIPKNYQTPDQLNGFVKTEFLAGMKDQRYAYRNGLRANPALFGRTIPEFQSSAEREKLTELVGRRLKKNKTDEYYYDTFNVPLLHEDYDGEFDVDKIFLNEKLFIVETVDKLWGLKKTTPSMIAGEAVWLRWIHSRDEESLPIGDVTSIDWAREYDAYMRFLMEGLDAQTDCVLNIFRRWDM
;
A
#
# COMPACT_ATOMS: atom_id res chain seq x y z
N MET A 1 -59.59 -31.24 9.41
CA MET A 1 -58.32 -31.93 9.09
C MET A 1 -57.17 -30.93 9.22
N GLY A 2 -56.49 -30.95 10.37
CA GLY A 2 -55.47 -29.96 10.73
C GLY A 2 -54.10 -30.29 10.15
N LYS A 3 -53.45 -29.29 9.53
CA LYS A 3 -52.04 -29.37 9.10
C LYS A 3 -51.16 -28.76 10.20
N GLN A 4 -50.34 -29.61 10.82
CA GLN A 4 -49.31 -29.22 11.78
C GLN A 4 -48.21 -28.40 11.09
N ARG A 5 -47.87 -27.24 11.67
CA ARG A 5 -46.66 -26.47 11.35
C ARG A 5 -45.49 -27.02 12.19
N LYS A 6 -44.45 -27.52 11.52
CA LYS A 6 -43.18 -27.90 12.16
C LYS A 6 -42.36 -26.65 12.44
N SER A 7 -42.15 -26.37 13.72
CA SER A 7 -41.15 -25.43 14.24
C SER A 7 -39.74 -25.98 14.00
N ARG A 8 -38.83 -25.15 13.48
CA ARG A 8 -37.38 -25.43 13.40
C ARG A 8 -36.68 -24.58 14.47
N ASN A 9 -36.26 -25.24 15.54
CA ASN A 9 -35.33 -24.67 16.54
C ASN A 9 -33.92 -24.62 15.94
N GLY A 10 -33.37 -23.42 15.77
CA GLY A 10 -31.94 -23.21 15.49
C GLY A 10 -31.17 -23.21 16.80
N GLY A 11 -30.30 -24.20 17.00
CA GLY A 11 -29.43 -24.31 18.16
C GLY A 11 -28.30 -23.28 18.15
N LEU A 12 -28.14 -22.58 19.27
CA LEU A 12 -26.96 -21.77 19.59
C LEU A 12 -25.72 -22.66 19.63
N ILE A 13 -24.71 -22.34 18.81
CA ILE A 13 -23.35 -22.90 18.95
C ILE A 13 -22.55 -21.95 19.83
N VAL A 14 -22.38 -22.34 21.10
CA VAL A 14 -21.43 -21.72 22.04
C VAL A 14 -20.08 -22.40 21.86
N ARG A 15 -19.08 -21.69 21.33
CA ARG A 15 -17.69 -22.19 21.27
C ARG A 15 -16.98 -21.87 22.58
N LYS A 16 -16.62 -22.92 23.32
CA LYS A 16 -15.72 -22.87 24.49
C LYS A 16 -14.28 -22.58 24.02
N ARG A 17 -13.63 -21.59 24.66
CA ARG A 17 -12.18 -21.37 24.59
C ARG A 17 -11.45 -22.53 25.28
N THR A 18 -10.57 -23.21 24.56
CA THR A 18 -9.55 -24.08 25.16
C THR A 18 -8.22 -23.33 25.20
N SER A 19 -7.74 -23.15 26.43
CA SER A 19 -6.38 -22.76 26.80
C SER A 19 -5.41 -23.86 26.36
N ILE A 20 -4.30 -23.48 25.72
CA ILE A 20 -3.14 -24.34 25.52
C ILE A 20 -1.91 -23.59 26.02
N GLN A 21 -1.51 -23.92 27.24
CA GLN A 21 -0.12 -23.87 27.70
C GLN A 21 0.55 -25.17 27.23
N HIS A 22 1.59 -25.08 26.40
CA HIS A 22 2.82 -25.84 26.60
C HIS A 22 3.89 -25.38 25.61
N ASP A 23 4.96 -24.81 26.15
CA ASP A 23 6.22 -24.53 25.49
C ASP A 23 7.16 -25.72 25.71
N PRO A 24 7.74 -26.32 24.66
CA PRO A 24 8.85 -27.24 24.83
C PRO A 24 9.99 -26.89 23.86
N ARG A 25 10.89 -25.96 24.25
CA ARG A 25 12.25 -25.92 23.69
C ARG A 25 13.26 -25.21 24.59
N ALA A 26 13.41 -25.74 25.80
CA ALA A 26 14.64 -25.62 26.56
C ALA A 26 15.58 -26.78 26.17
N SER A 27 16.67 -26.52 25.45
CA SER A 27 17.99 -27.11 25.75
C SER A 27 19.09 -26.63 24.80
N LYS A 28 20.28 -26.43 25.39
CA LYS A 28 21.64 -26.38 24.81
C LYS A 28 22.10 -25.08 24.14
N ARG A 29 22.82 -24.26 24.92
CA ARG A 29 24.31 -24.19 24.83
C ARG A 29 24.88 -23.40 26.02
N ALA A 30 25.77 -24.05 26.76
CA ALA A 30 26.61 -23.42 27.76
C ALA A 30 27.72 -22.62 27.05
N ARG A 31 27.97 -21.39 27.50
CA ARG A 31 29.18 -20.63 27.20
C ARG A 31 30.18 -20.87 28.32
N THR A 32 31.36 -21.36 27.96
CA THR A 32 32.53 -21.43 28.83
C THR A 32 33.16 -20.06 28.95
N ALA A 33 33.57 -19.70 30.15
CA ALA A 33 34.32 -18.50 30.49
C ALA A 33 35.83 -18.74 30.43
N GLU A 34 36.56 -17.62 30.43
CA GLU A 34 37.95 -17.41 30.84
C GLU A 34 39.08 -17.88 29.91
N ASN A 35 39.81 -16.88 29.39
CA ASN A 35 41.25 -16.77 29.61
C ASN A 35 41.67 -15.30 29.45
N ASP A 36 42.04 -14.70 30.58
CA ASP A 36 42.87 -13.51 30.67
C ASP A 36 44.33 -13.88 30.39
N ASP A 37 45.05 -13.10 29.59
CA ASP A 37 46.46 -12.80 29.87
C ASP A 37 46.89 -11.49 29.16
N PRO A 38 47.67 -10.60 29.82
CA PRO A 38 48.01 -9.27 29.31
C PRO A 38 49.48 -9.18 28.86
N ASN A 39 49.73 -8.75 27.64
CA ASN A 39 50.88 -7.90 27.31
C ASN A 39 50.89 -7.56 25.81
N THR A 40 51.01 -6.28 25.49
CA THR A 40 52.14 -5.72 24.72
C THR A 40 51.78 -4.30 24.28
N SER A 41 52.44 -3.34 24.92
CA SER A 41 52.53 -1.94 24.54
C SER A 41 53.31 -1.79 23.23
N GLN A 42 52.89 -0.90 22.32
CA GLN A 42 53.73 0.18 21.77
C GLN A 42 52.99 1.04 20.72
N SER A 43 52.77 2.30 21.12
CA SER A 43 52.98 3.55 20.37
C SER A 43 52.75 3.63 18.85
N ALA A 44 51.78 4.45 18.45
CA ALA A 44 51.99 5.45 17.39
C ALA A 44 51.00 6.63 17.53
N SER A 45 51.55 7.80 17.85
CA SER A 45 50.88 9.10 17.80
C SER A 45 50.41 9.44 16.38
N ARG A 46 49.13 9.77 16.20
CA ARG A 46 48.68 10.67 15.13
C ARG A 46 47.60 11.63 15.62
N ARG A 47 47.70 12.83 15.08
CA ARG A 47 47.01 14.07 15.44
C ARG A 47 45.51 14.00 15.20
N GLY A 48 44.80 14.81 15.98
CA GLY A 48 43.35 14.90 16.01
C GLY A 48 42.69 15.40 14.72
N SER A 49 41.44 15.00 14.60
CA SER A 49 40.32 15.84 14.13
C SER A 49 39.05 15.26 14.78
N PRO A 50 38.24 16.06 15.47
CA PRO A 50 36.99 15.55 16.05
C PRO A 50 35.94 15.43 14.96
N SER A 51 35.55 14.20 14.61
CA SER A 51 34.31 13.95 13.90
C SER A 51 33.13 14.30 14.80
N PRO A 52 32.17 15.14 14.36
CA PRO A 52 30.91 15.27 15.07
C PRO A 52 30.17 13.94 14.93
N GLY A 53 29.85 13.31 16.07
CA GLY A 53 28.97 12.14 16.07
C GLY A 53 27.58 12.51 15.54
N PRO A 54 26.81 11.55 15.01
CA PRO A 54 25.48 11.81 14.49
C PRO A 54 24.57 12.19 15.65
N SER A 55 24.25 13.47 15.76
CA SER A 55 23.13 13.95 16.56
C SER A 55 21.87 13.31 16.02
N GLN A 56 21.21 12.47 16.81
CA GLN A 56 19.83 12.05 16.57
C GLN A 56 18.94 13.29 16.65
N GLY A 57 18.82 14.01 15.53
CA GLY A 57 17.97 15.17 15.40
C GLY A 57 16.53 14.71 15.28
N GLY A 58 15.74 14.88 16.34
CA GLY A 58 14.29 14.80 16.25
C GLY A 58 13.79 15.80 15.20
N MET A 59 12.77 15.40 14.43
CA MET A 59 12.20 16.26 13.40
C MET A 59 11.73 17.60 14.00
N PRO A 60 11.93 18.73 13.29
CA PRO A 60 11.35 19.99 13.70
C PRO A 60 9.83 19.91 13.56
N ASP A 61 9.10 20.08 14.67
CA ASP A 61 7.64 20.18 14.64
C ASP A 61 7.22 21.50 13.95
N ILE A 62 6.65 21.37 12.75
CA ILE A 62 6.12 22.52 12.01
C ILE A 62 4.87 23.03 12.74
N ASN A 63 4.88 24.30 13.16
CA ASN A 63 3.73 24.93 13.77
C ASN A 63 3.44 26.32 13.16
N ALA A 64 2.21 26.80 13.35
CA ALA A 64 1.72 28.05 12.76
C ALA A 64 2.42 29.32 13.25
N SER A 65 3.27 29.23 14.28
CA SER A 65 4.04 30.36 14.81
C SER A 65 5.45 30.48 14.22
N MET A 66 5.84 29.55 13.33
CA MET A 66 7.15 29.59 12.70
C MET A 66 7.28 30.76 11.75
N SER A 67 8.42 31.46 11.83
CA SER A 67 8.74 32.50 10.85
C SER A 67 8.97 31.89 9.47
N GLN A 68 8.85 32.70 8.41
CA GLN A 68 9.12 32.28 7.04
C GLN A 68 10.54 31.68 6.89
N GLU A 69 11.53 32.26 7.57
CA GLU A 69 12.91 31.74 7.58
C GLU A 69 13.01 30.37 8.27
N GLN A 70 12.27 30.15 9.37
CA GLN A 70 12.22 28.86 10.05
C GLN A 70 11.52 27.80 9.20
N LEU A 71 10.48 28.17 8.45
CA LEU A 71 9.81 27.27 7.49
C LEU A 71 10.76 26.89 6.35
N TYR A 72 11.53 27.84 5.81
CA TYR A 72 12.56 27.53 4.81
C TYR A 72 13.66 26.61 5.35
N GLN A 73 14.07 26.79 6.61
CA GLN A 73 15.04 25.90 7.24
C GLN A 73 14.48 24.49 7.46
N ALA A 74 13.24 24.38 7.94
CA ALA A 74 12.56 23.09 8.09
C ALA A 74 12.40 22.39 6.73
N ALA A 75 11.95 23.09 5.69
CA ALA A 75 11.83 22.56 4.34
C ALA A 75 13.17 22.05 3.78
N ARG A 76 14.26 22.79 3.99
CA ARG A 76 15.61 22.34 3.61
C ARG A 76 16.07 21.11 4.40
N GLN A 77 15.74 21.02 5.68
CA GLN A 77 16.04 19.85 6.50
C GLN A 77 15.24 18.63 6.06
N PHE A 78 13.95 18.78 5.72
CA PHE A 78 13.14 17.71 5.12
C PHE A 78 13.70 17.27 3.77
N GLN A 79 14.10 18.22 2.92
CA GLN A 79 14.73 17.90 1.64
C GLN A 79 16.07 17.17 1.84
N ALA A 80 16.88 17.58 2.82
CA ALA A 80 18.13 16.90 3.16
C ALA A 80 17.89 15.48 3.70
N GLN A 81 16.91 15.28 4.58
CA GLN A 81 16.54 13.96 5.08
C GLN A 81 15.96 13.07 3.98
N ASN A 82 15.14 13.61 3.08
CA ASN A 82 14.66 12.87 1.92
C ASN A 82 15.82 12.48 1.00
N ASN A 83 16.79 13.37 0.79
CA ASN A 83 17.98 13.05 0.01
C ASN A 83 18.85 12.01 0.71
N GLU A 84 19.01 12.05 2.04
CA GLU A 84 19.72 11.04 2.83
C GLU A 84 18.99 9.70 2.81
N LEU A 85 17.67 9.68 2.94
CA LEU A 85 16.85 8.47 2.82
C LEU A 85 16.97 7.88 1.41
N HIS A 86 16.91 8.73 0.39
CA HIS A 86 17.06 8.33 -1.00
C HIS A 86 18.47 7.81 -1.29
N HIS A 87 19.50 8.44 -0.72
CA HIS A 87 20.89 7.98 -0.79
C HIS A 87 21.07 6.66 -0.06
N SER A 88 20.53 6.52 1.16
CA SER A 88 20.58 5.29 1.95
C SER A 88 19.82 4.14 1.28
N GLN A 89 18.71 4.42 0.59
CA GLN A 89 17.96 3.42 -0.18
C GLN A 89 18.68 3.07 -1.49
N GLN A 90 19.31 4.03 -2.15
CA GLN A 90 20.16 3.76 -3.32
C GLN A 90 21.43 3.02 -2.94
N GLU A 91 22.04 3.33 -1.80
CA GLU A 91 23.16 2.59 -1.21
C GLU A 91 22.70 1.20 -0.81
N ALA A 92 21.57 1.03 -0.14
CA ALA A 92 21.03 -0.30 0.15
C ALA A 92 20.69 -1.09 -1.11
N ALA A 93 20.21 -0.44 -2.18
CA ALA A 93 19.94 -1.08 -3.46
C ALA A 93 21.24 -1.40 -4.22
N ARG A 94 22.27 -0.54 -4.11
CA ARG A 94 23.60 -0.75 -4.70
C ARG A 94 24.40 -1.78 -3.93
N ASP A 95 24.33 -1.80 -2.60
CA ASP A 95 24.91 -2.80 -1.72
C ASP A 95 24.22 -4.14 -1.92
N ALA A 96 22.88 -4.17 -2.06
CA ALA A 96 22.16 -5.36 -2.48
C ALA A 96 22.55 -5.83 -3.90
N LEU A 97 23.01 -4.93 -4.78
CA LEU A 97 23.56 -5.26 -6.10
C LEU A 97 25.05 -5.65 -6.04
N ALA A 98 25.81 -5.10 -5.09
CA ALA A 98 27.25 -5.25 -4.97
C ALA A 98 27.63 -6.51 -4.16
N ASP A 99 26.85 -6.86 -3.13
CA ASP A 99 26.92 -8.16 -2.44
C ASP A 99 26.62 -9.31 -3.40
N VAL A 100 25.77 -9.09 -4.41
CA VAL A 100 25.52 -10.07 -5.50
C VAL A 100 26.74 -10.29 -6.40
N THR A 101 27.65 -9.32 -6.50
CA THR A 101 28.85 -9.42 -7.36
C THR A 101 30.12 -9.89 -6.65
N ASN A 102 30.15 -9.90 -5.30
CA ASN A 102 31.35 -10.22 -4.52
C ASN A 102 31.27 -11.47 -3.66
N ASP A 103 30.09 -12.06 -3.42
CA ASP A 103 30.00 -13.33 -2.69
C ASP A 103 30.24 -14.51 -3.65
N GLY A 104 31.52 -14.68 -4.00
CA GLY A 104 32.02 -15.83 -4.74
C GLY A 104 31.92 -17.11 -3.91
N SER A 105 30.72 -17.68 -3.83
CA SER A 105 30.53 -19.08 -3.46
C SER A 105 29.89 -19.84 -4.62
N SER A 106 30.74 -20.61 -5.28
CA SER A 106 30.51 -21.78 -6.14
C SER A 106 29.19 -22.55 -5.92
N ASP A 107 28.07 -22.01 -6.40
CA ASP A 107 26.81 -22.71 -6.74
C ASP A 107 26.01 -21.79 -7.70
N ASP A 108 26.50 -21.68 -8.94
CA ASP A 108 26.08 -20.67 -9.94
C ASP A 108 24.61 -20.77 -10.41
N ASP A 109 23.93 -21.91 -10.20
CA ASP A 109 22.55 -22.11 -10.66
C ASP A 109 21.49 -21.51 -9.70
N ASP A 110 21.79 -21.38 -8.40
CA ASP A 110 20.83 -20.87 -7.40
C ASP A 110 20.87 -19.33 -7.28
N ALA A 111 22.03 -18.71 -7.49
CA ALA A 111 22.19 -17.26 -7.38
C ALA A 111 21.48 -16.49 -8.51
N ALA A 112 21.59 -16.98 -9.75
CA ALA A 112 20.87 -16.42 -10.89
C ALA A 112 19.34 -16.47 -10.67
N THR A 113 18.84 -17.58 -10.14
CA THR A 113 17.43 -17.80 -9.82
C THR A 113 16.95 -16.85 -8.71
N ALA A 114 17.78 -16.55 -7.70
CA ALA A 114 17.44 -15.64 -6.62
C ALA A 114 17.27 -14.18 -7.11
N GLY A 115 18.12 -13.74 -8.05
CA GLY A 115 18.02 -12.42 -8.68
C GLY A 115 16.70 -12.24 -9.45
N GLU A 116 16.33 -13.24 -10.26
CA GLU A 116 15.09 -13.23 -11.03
C GLU A 116 13.85 -13.22 -10.15
N ARG A 117 13.83 -14.01 -9.07
CA ARG A 117 12.73 -14.02 -8.09
C ARG A 117 12.53 -12.65 -7.45
N LYS A 118 13.62 -12.02 -6.97
CA LYS A 118 13.58 -10.66 -6.41
C LYS A 118 13.07 -9.64 -7.42
N PHE A 119 13.49 -9.76 -8.69
CA PHE A 119 13.02 -8.92 -9.77
C PHE A 119 11.51 -9.09 -10.01
N VAL A 120 10.99 -10.31 -10.18
CA VAL A 120 9.54 -10.54 -10.36
C VAL A 120 8.74 -10.04 -9.16
N ARG A 121 9.26 -10.25 -7.94
CA ARG A 121 8.66 -9.72 -6.72
C ARG A 121 8.58 -8.19 -6.74
N SER A 122 9.61 -7.51 -7.25
CA SER A 122 9.57 -6.06 -7.44
C SER A 122 8.49 -5.61 -8.44
N LEU A 123 8.23 -6.40 -9.50
CA LEU A 123 7.15 -6.12 -10.45
C LEU A 123 5.78 -6.23 -9.78
N GLY A 124 5.60 -7.21 -8.89
CA GLY A 124 4.39 -7.32 -8.06
C GLY A 124 4.16 -6.09 -7.19
N LYS A 125 5.23 -5.57 -6.55
CA LYS A 125 5.15 -4.32 -5.77
C LYS A 125 4.76 -3.13 -6.66
N LYS A 126 5.38 -3.01 -7.83
CA LYS A 126 5.08 -1.96 -8.82
C LYS A 126 3.64 -2.06 -9.33
N CYS A 127 3.09 -3.26 -9.47
CA CYS A 127 1.73 -3.49 -9.94
C CYS A 127 0.68 -2.85 -9.01
N ILE A 128 0.87 -2.98 -7.69
CA ILE A 128 0.00 -2.36 -6.67
C ILE A 128 -0.12 -0.85 -6.87
N VAL A 129 1.01 -0.23 -7.19
CA VAL A 129 1.12 1.21 -7.39
C VAL A 129 0.54 1.64 -8.74
N THR A 130 0.90 0.93 -9.80
CA THR A 130 0.72 1.44 -11.16
C THR A 130 -0.51 0.93 -11.88
N LYS A 131 -1.08 -0.20 -11.45
CA LYS A 131 -2.12 -0.93 -12.21
C LYS A 131 -3.34 -1.30 -11.39
N LEU A 132 -3.17 -2.00 -10.26
CA LEU A 132 -4.28 -2.56 -9.46
C LEU A 132 -3.90 -2.89 -8.01
N ILE A 133 -4.76 -2.54 -7.05
CA ILE A 133 -4.54 -2.84 -5.62
C ILE A 133 -4.80 -4.32 -5.29
N TRP A 134 -5.83 -4.90 -5.89
CA TRP A 134 -6.25 -6.29 -5.69
C TRP A 134 -6.37 -6.99 -7.03
N MET A 135 -5.82 -8.20 -7.11
CA MET A 135 -5.95 -9.03 -8.29
C MET A 135 -7.33 -9.69 -8.32
N PRO A 136 -8.13 -9.51 -9.40
CA PRO A 136 -9.37 -10.23 -9.55
C PRO A 136 -9.05 -11.69 -9.89
N ASP A 137 -9.52 -12.64 -9.08
CA ASP A 137 -9.32 -14.09 -9.31
C ASP A 137 -7.88 -14.44 -9.74
N GLU A 138 -6.99 -14.56 -8.76
CA GLU A 138 -5.56 -14.79 -8.98
C GLU A 138 -5.32 -15.98 -9.92
N ASP A 139 -6.04 -17.08 -9.78
CA ASP A 139 -5.85 -18.24 -10.66
C ASP A 139 -6.25 -17.93 -12.09
N ALA A 140 -7.41 -17.32 -12.29
CA ALA A 140 -7.89 -16.96 -13.62
C ALA A 140 -6.97 -15.96 -14.35
N VAL A 141 -6.30 -15.05 -13.64
CA VAL A 141 -5.39 -14.06 -14.25
C VAL A 141 -4.08 -14.67 -14.74
N PHE A 142 -3.55 -15.70 -14.09
CA PHE A 142 -2.31 -16.33 -14.55
C PHE A 142 -2.56 -17.47 -15.56
N GLU A 143 -3.75 -18.09 -15.52
CA GLU A 143 -4.05 -19.30 -16.30
C GLU A 143 -4.81 -19.05 -17.60
N ASN A 144 -5.61 -17.98 -17.68
CA ASN A 144 -6.42 -17.72 -18.87
C ASN A 144 -5.62 -17.11 -20.01
N ALA A 145 -6.04 -17.43 -21.24
CA ALA A 145 -5.55 -16.78 -22.44
C ALA A 145 -6.07 -15.33 -22.55
N VAL A 146 -5.30 -14.50 -23.25
CA VAL A 146 -5.71 -13.15 -23.64
C VAL A 146 -6.89 -13.25 -24.60
N ASP A 147 -7.98 -12.53 -24.31
CA ASP A 147 -9.11 -12.37 -25.21
C ASP A 147 -8.87 -11.20 -26.16
N ASP A 148 -8.69 -11.49 -27.45
CA ASP A 148 -8.47 -10.49 -28.51
C ASP A 148 -9.67 -9.55 -28.72
N ASN A 149 -10.87 -9.93 -28.29
CA ASN A 149 -12.07 -9.11 -28.39
C ASN A 149 -12.31 -8.25 -27.13
N TYR A 150 -11.39 -8.27 -26.17
CA TYR A 150 -11.49 -7.49 -24.95
C TYR A 150 -11.60 -5.98 -25.23
N ASN A 151 -12.64 -5.35 -24.68
CA ASN A 151 -12.83 -3.91 -24.70
C ASN A 151 -12.38 -3.28 -23.37
N PRO A 152 -11.29 -2.46 -23.35
CA PRO A 152 -10.81 -1.81 -22.13
C PRO A 152 -11.83 -0.90 -21.44
N LEU A 153 -12.78 -0.33 -22.19
CA LEU A 153 -13.82 0.55 -21.63
C LEU A 153 -14.85 -0.22 -20.79
N GLU A 154 -14.98 -1.52 -21.01
CA GLU A 154 -15.93 -2.38 -20.28
C GLU A 154 -15.35 -2.91 -18.96
N ARG A 155 -14.03 -2.74 -18.73
CA ARG A 155 -13.33 -3.24 -17.54
C ARG A 155 -14.00 -2.86 -16.23
N PHE A 156 -14.51 -1.63 -16.14
CA PHE A 156 -15.08 -1.03 -14.92
C PHE A 156 -16.56 -0.68 -15.06
N SER A 157 -17.28 -1.33 -15.99
CA SER A 157 -18.68 -1.00 -16.27
C SER A 157 -19.62 -1.31 -15.07
N LYS A 158 -20.75 -0.58 -14.98
CA LYS A 158 -21.71 -0.63 -13.86
C LYS A 158 -22.68 -1.79 -13.96
N GLU A 159 -22.94 -2.26 -15.18
CA GLU A 159 -23.82 -3.41 -15.45
C GLU A 159 -23.17 -4.75 -15.03
N LEU A 160 -21.96 -4.67 -14.50
CA LEU A 160 -20.96 -5.72 -14.50
C LEU A 160 -20.74 -6.35 -13.12
N GLY A 161 -21.76 -6.34 -12.25
CA GLY A 161 -21.85 -7.33 -11.17
C GLY A 161 -21.81 -8.78 -11.69
N THR A 162 -21.80 -8.97 -13.01
CA THR A 162 -21.89 -10.23 -13.75
C THR A 162 -20.78 -10.50 -14.77
N GLN A 163 -19.78 -9.61 -15.00
CA GLN A 163 -18.65 -9.97 -15.87
C GLN A 163 -17.27 -9.87 -15.18
N PRO A 164 -16.97 -10.79 -14.24
CA PRO A 164 -15.60 -11.02 -13.76
C PRO A 164 -14.56 -11.08 -14.88
N GLN A 165 -14.98 -11.54 -16.06
CA GLN A 165 -14.12 -11.71 -17.23
C GLN A 165 -13.48 -10.42 -17.75
N ALA A 166 -14.20 -9.29 -17.81
CA ALA A 166 -13.58 -8.04 -18.27
C ALA A 166 -12.51 -7.55 -17.29
N ARG A 167 -12.74 -7.71 -15.98
CA ARG A 167 -11.74 -7.38 -14.94
C ARG A 167 -10.53 -8.30 -15.01
N ILE A 168 -10.76 -9.61 -15.18
CA ILE A 168 -9.71 -10.62 -15.36
C ILE A 168 -8.88 -10.31 -16.61
N GLN A 169 -9.51 -10.06 -17.75
CA GLN A 169 -8.82 -9.73 -19.01
C GLN A 169 -8.04 -8.42 -18.92
N GLY A 170 -8.58 -7.41 -18.24
CA GLY A 170 -7.85 -6.18 -17.92
C GLY A 170 -6.60 -6.45 -17.08
N ALA A 171 -6.73 -7.28 -16.03
CA ALA A 171 -5.62 -7.65 -15.16
C ALA A 171 -4.56 -8.51 -15.88
N ILE A 172 -4.97 -9.44 -16.75
CA ILE A 172 -4.05 -10.22 -17.61
C ILE A 172 -3.21 -9.26 -18.48
N ARG A 173 -3.84 -8.26 -19.10
CA ARG A 173 -3.14 -7.31 -19.95
C ARG A 173 -2.17 -6.43 -19.16
N ASP A 174 -2.57 -5.95 -17.99
CA ASP A 174 -1.68 -5.20 -17.10
C ASP A 174 -0.47 -6.04 -16.66
N LEU A 175 -0.71 -7.32 -16.34
CA LEU A 175 0.32 -8.29 -15.97
C LEU A 175 1.33 -8.48 -17.11
N LEU A 176 0.85 -8.76 -18.33
CA LEU A 176 1.69 -8.99 -19.51
C LEU A 176 2.40 -7.73 -20.00
N GLU A 177 1.88 -6.55 -19.70
CA GLU A 177 2.59 -5.28 -19.94
C GLU A 177 3.77 -5.10 -18.97
N LEU A 178 3.60 -5.49 -17.71
CA LEU A 178 4.62 -5.34 -16.66
C LEU A 178 5.71 -6.41 -16.72
N ILE A 179 5.34 -7.65 -17.01
CA ILE A 179 6.25 -8.80 -16.97
C ILE A 179 7.03 -8.88 -18.28
N PRO A 180 8.37 -8.96 -18.26
CA PRO A 180 9.15 -9.15 -19.49
C PRO A 180 8.77 -10.41 -20.26
N LYS A 181 8.79 -10.35 -21.60
CA LYS A 181 8.34 -11.44 -22.50
C LYS A 181 9.02 -12.79 -22.23
N ASN A 182 10.27 -12.79 -21.77
CA ASN A 182 11.02 -14.01 -21.45
C ASN A 182 10.52 -14.73 -20.17
N TYR A 183 9.57 -14.14 -19.44
CA TYR A 183 8.89 -14.73 -18.27
C TYR A 183 7.41 -15.04 -18.55
N GLN A 184 6.92 -14.81 -19.76
CA GLN A 184 5.50 -14.96 -20.12
C GLN A 184 5.15 -16.34 -20.69
N THR A 185 6.08 -17.30 -20.67
CA THR A 185 5.73 -18.68 -21.04
C THR A 185 4.75 -19.26 -20.01
N PRO A 186 3.78 -20.10 -20.41
CA PRO A 186 2.78 -20.64 -19.48
C PRO A 186 3.40 -21.32 -18.24
N ASP A 187 4.50 -22.04 -18.41
CA ASP A 187 5.19 -22.74 -17.31
C ASP A 187 5.84 -21.76 -16.31
N GLN A 188 6.45 -20.68 -16.81
CA GLN A 188 7.02 -19.65 -15.94
C GLN A 188 5.93 -18.84 -15.24
N LEU A 189 4.93 -18.40 -16.02
CA LEU A 189 3.84 -17.54 -15.58
C LEU A 189 3.05 -18.21 -14.45
N ASN A 190 2.66 -19.47 -14.63
CA ASN A 190 1.96 -20.28 -13.61
C ASN A 190 2.89 -20.82 -12.50
N GLY A 191 4.20 -20.76 -12.70
CA GLY A 191 5.20 -21.24 -11.75
C GLY A 191 5.70 -20.16 -10.79
N PHE A 192 7.01 -19.90 -10.86
CA PHE A 192 7.66 -18.97 -9.92
C PHE A 192 7.17 -17.52 -10.10
N VAL A 193 6.72 -17.15 -11.31
CA VAL A 193 6.30 -15.79 -11.61
C VAL A 193 5.06 -15.43 -10.81
N LYS A 194 3.98 -16.23 -10.91
CA LYS A 194 2.77 -16.10 -10.08
C LYS A 194 3.10 -15.99 -8.59
N THR A 195 3.94 -16.90 -8.11
CA THR A 195 4.32 -16.97 -6.69
C THR A 195 5.01 -15.69 -6.22
N GLU A 196 6.09 -15.27 -6.88
CA GLU A 196 6.86 -14.10 -6.45
C GLU A 196 6.11 -12.79 -6.70
N PHE A 197 5.36 -12.70 -7.79
CA PHE A 197 4.58 -11.51 -8.13
C PHE A 197 3.50 -11.25 -7.07
N LEU A 198 2.71 -12.28 -6.70
CA LEU A 198 1.70 -12.18 -5.66
C LEU A 198 2.32 -11.89 -4.28
N ALA A 199 3.49 -12.48 -3.97
CA ALA A 199 4.25 -12.14 -2.77
C ALA A 199 4.64 -10.65 -2.76
N GLY A 200 5.11 -10.13 -3.89
CA GLY A 200 5.45 -8.71 -4.06
C GLY A 200 4.24 -7.80 -3.83
N MET A 201 3.09 -8.13 -4.42
CA MET A 201 1.86 -7.39 -4.19
C MET A 201 1.46 -7.37 -2.71
N LYS A 202 1.56 -8.53 -2.03
CA LYS A 202 1.28 -8.64 -0.60
C LYS A 202 2.25 -7.81 0.25
N ASP A 203 3.54 -7.86 -0.05
CA ASP A 203 4.58 -7.08 0.64
C ASP A 203 4.30 -5.58 0.52
N GLN A 204 3.92 -5.10 -0.67
CA GLN A 204 3.61 -3.68 -0.88
C GLN A 204 2.35 -3.25 -0.11
N ARG A 205 1.29 -4.05 -0.11
CA ARG A 205 0.09 -3.77 0.71
C ARG A 205 0.42 -3.69 2.19
N TYR A 206 1.29 -4.58 2.68
CA TYR A 206 1.76 -4.56 4.06
C TYR A 206 2.59 -3.32 4.36
N ALA A 207 3.45 -2.90 3.42
CA ALA A 207 4.25 -1.68 3.54
C ALA A 207 3.36 -0.43 3.65
N TYR A 208 2.34 -0.29 2.79
CA TYR A 208 1.36 0.80 2.91
C TYR A 208 0.64 0.76 4.25
N ARG A 209 0.11 -0.40 4.64
CA ARG A 209 -0.60 -0.55 5.91
C ARG A 209 0.23 -0.09 7.09
N ASN A 210 1.42 -0.67 7.24
CA ASN A 210 2.23 -0.44 8.41
C ASN A 210 2.89 0.94 8.36
N GLY A 211 3.37 1.35 7.19
CA GLY A 211 4.04 2.64 6.99
C GLY A 211 3.10 3.81 7.26
N LEU A 212 1.93 3.83 6.62
CA LEU A 212 1.01 4.96 6.74
C LEU A 212 0.39 5.04 8.14
N ARG A 213 -0.04 3.91 8.72
CA ARG A 213 -0.62 3.91 10.08
C ARG A 213 0.40 4.18 11.19
N ALA A 214 1.68 3.88 10.97
CA ALA A 214 2.73 4.23 11.92
C ALA A 214 3.07 5.73 11.93
N ASN A 215 2.66 6.48 10.90
CA ASN A 215 2.99 7.90 10.74
C ASN A 215 1.73 8.79 10.65
N PRO A 216 0.83 8.78 11.65
CA PRO A 216 -0.43 9.53 11.61
C PRO A 216 -0.24 11.05 11.56
N ALA A 217 0.92 11.55 12.02
CA ALA A 217 1.27 12.96 11.96
C ALA A 217 1.25 13.51 10.52
N LEU A 218 1.55 12.66 9.52
CA LEU A 218 1.43 12.99 8.10
C LEU A 218 0.00 13.42 7.72
N PHE A 219 -1.01 12.94 8.44
CA PHE A 219 -2.42 13.25 8.19
C PHE A 219 -2.97 14.27 9.18
N GLY A 220 -2.12 14.95 9.96
CA GLY A 220 -2.52 15.86 11.03
C GLY A 220 -3.20 15.13 12.18
N ARG A 221 -2.77 13.89 12.46
CA ARG A 221 -3.38 12.99 13.44
C ARG A 221 -2.36 12.52 14.46
N THR A 222 -2.84 12.16 15.63
CA THR A 222 -2.03 11.64 16.71
C THR A 222 -1.95 10.11 16.66
N ILE A 223 -0.90 9.54 17.25
CA ILE A 223 -0.75 8.08 17.39
C ILE A 223 -1.98 7.44 18.06
N PRO A 224 -2.49 7.96 19.19
CA PRO A 224 -3.66 7.37 19.85
C PRO A 224 -4.91 7.31 18.96
N GLU A 225 -5.16 8.33 18.13
CA GLU A 225 -6.31 8.35 17.21
C GLU A 225 -6.24 7.25 16.14
N PHE A 226 -5.03 6.83 15.76
CA PHE A 226 -4.79 5.85 14.69
C PHE A 226 -4.47 4.46 15.21
N GLN A 227 -4.11 4.31 16.49
CA GLN A 227 -3.55 3.08 17.03
C GLN A 227 -4.53 1.90 17.02
N SER A 228 -5.84 2.14 17.10
CA SER A 228 -6.83 1.06 17.17
C SER A 228 -8.05 1.28 16.28
N SER A 229 -8.67 0.20 15.81
CA SER A 229 -9.98 0.24 15.13
C SER A 229 -11.04 1.04 15.90
N ALA A 230 -11.06 0.95 17.24
CA ALA A 230 -12.03 1.66 18.05
C ALA A 230 -11.84 3.19 18.02
N GLU A 231 -10.59 3.65 17.98
CA GLU A 231 -10.29 5.09 17.89
C GLU A 231 -10.57 5.62 16.47
N ARG A 232 -10.28 4.82 15.44
CA ARG A 232 -10.61 5.15 14.04
C ARG A 232 -12.12 5.20 13.76
N GLU A 233 -12.98 4.64 14.62
CA GLU A 233 -14.43 4.84 14.56
C GLU A 233 -14.82 6.32 14.59
N LYS A 234 -14.06 7.14 15.31
CA LYS A 234 -14.27 8.59 15.42
C LYS A 234 -13.97 9.33 14.11
N LEU A 235 -13.28 8.67 13.17
CA LEU A 235 -12.87 9.21 11.87
C LEU A 235 -13.83 8.77 10.74
N THR A 236 -14.91 8.06 11.06
CA THR A 236 -15.82 7.47 10.08
C THR A 236 -16.46 8.48 9.13
N GLU A 237 -16.70 9.71 9.57
CA GLU A 237 -17.21 10.78 8.71
C GLU A 237 -16.19 11.20 7.63
N LEU A 238 -14.90 11.18 7.96
CA LEU A 238 -13.81 11.51 7.03
C LEU A 238 -13.70 10.50 5.89
N VAL A 239 -14.03 9.24 6.16
CA VAL A 239 -14.03 8.16 5.16
C VAL A 239 -15.35 8.04 4.39
N GLY A 240 -16.28 8.98 4.61
CA GLY A 240 -17.52 9.10 3.85
C GLY A 240 -18.75 8.48 4.50
N ARG A 241 -18.74 8.21 5.81
CA ARG A 241 -19.95 7.72 6.49
C ARG A 241 -21.06 8.78 6.43
N ARG A 242 -22.25 8.36 6.02
CA ARG A 242 -23.46 9.18 5.93
C ARG A 242 -24.65 8.44 6.53
N LEU A 243 -25.56 9.18 7.17
CA LEU A 243 -26.83 8.65 7.64
C LEU A 243 -27.78 8.42 6.46
N LYS A 244 -28.50 7.30 6.47
CA LYS A 244 -29.56 7.07 5.48
C LYS A 244 -30.73 8.00 5.77
N LYS A 245 -31.27 8.63 4.73
CA LYS A 245 -32.49 9.45 4.84
C LYS A 245 -33.59 8.63 5.52
N ASN A 246 -34.23 9.21 6.53
CA ASN A 246 -35.35 8.64 7.29
C ASN A 246 -35.01 7.45 8.21
N LYS A 247 -33.73 7.21 8.52
CA LYS A 247 -33.33 6.20 9.51
C LYS A 247 -32.24 6.76 10.43
N THR A 248 -32.50 6.81 11.73
CA THR A 248 -31.61 7.43 12.72
C THR A 248 -30.33 6.65 12.95
N ASP A 249 -30.36 5.33 12.79
CA ASP A 249 -29.25 4.43 13.17
C ASP A 249 -28.68 3.62 12.00
N GLU A 250 -29.14 3.87 10.77
CA GLU A 250 -28.56 3.24 9.59
C GLU A 250 -27.66 4.22 8.85
N TYR A 251 -26.45 3.78 8.56
CA TYR A 251 -25.49 4.53 7.75
C TYR A 251 -25.13 3.76 6.48
N TYR A 252 -24.47 4.47 5.58
CA TYR A 252 -23.76 3.93 4.43
C TYR A 252 -22.46 4.71 4.25
N TYR A 253 -21.54 4.22 3.43
CA TYR A 253 -20.36 4.96 3.02
C TYR A 253 -20.57 5.46 1.61
N ASP A 254 -20.46 6.78 1.42
CA ASP A 254 -20.54 7.38 0.10
C ASP A 254 -19.24 7.16 -0.66
N THR A 255 -19.34 6.91 -1.97
CA THR A 255 -18.18 6.66 -2.82
C THR A 255 -17.46 7.95 -3.16
N PHE A 256 -18.21 8.99 -3.53
CA PHE A 256 -17.63 10.23 -4.03
C PHE A 256 -17.76 11.36 -3.03
N ASN A 257 -18.85 11.47 -2.26
CA ASN A 257 -19.00 12.54 -1.28
C ASN A 257 -18.24 12.26 0.03
N VAL A 258 -16.91 12.32 -0.05
CA VAL A 258 -15.97 11.91 1.02
C VAL A 258 -15.01 13.06 1.35
N PRO A 259 -14.92 13.50 2.63
CA PRO A 259 -14.04 14.61 3.02
C PRO A 259 -12.57 14.40 2.63
N LEU A 260 -12.04 13.19 2.81
CA LEU A 260 -10.65 12.85 2.49
C LEU A 260 -10.34 12.88 0.98
N LEU A 261 -11.34 13.00 0.11
CA LEU A 261 -11.12 13.09 -1.33
C LEU A 261 -11.12 14.54 -1.82
N HIS A 262 -11.64 15.50 -1.06
CA HIS A 262 -11.86 16.85 -1.58
C HIS A 262 -10.83 17.86 -1.03
N GLU A 263 -10.39 18.77 -1.89
CA GLU A 263 -9.79 20.04 -1.46
C GLU A 263 -10.89 20.89 -0.80
N ASP A 264 -10.58 21.57 0.31
CA ASP A 264 -11.48 22.50 1.00
C ASP A 264 -12.94 22.01 1.17
N TYR A 265 -13.10 20.78 1.65
CA TYR A 265 -14.39 20.11 1.76
C TYR A 265 -15.39 20.87 2.66
N ASP A 266 -16.56 21.21 2.12
CA ASP A 266 -17.60 22.01 2.78
C ASP A 266 -18.84 21.21 3.20
N GLY A 267 -18.84 19.88 2.99
CA GLY A 267 -19.96 19.00 3.30
C GLY A 267 -20.68 18.45 2.07
N GLU A 268 -20.38 18.96 0.87
CA GLU A 268 -21.00 18.53 -0.38
C GLU A 268 -19.98 17.98 -1.38
N PHE A 269 -20.47 17.18 -2.32
CA PHE A 269 -19.64 16.65 -3.39
C PHE A 269 -19.37 17.74 -4.42
N ASP A 270 -18.09 18.01 -4.67
CA ASP A 270 -17.62 18.99 -5.65
C ASP A 270 -16.68 18.31 -6.64
N VAL A 271 -17.16 18.19 -7.88
CA VAL A 271 -16.43 17.48 -8.95
C VAL A 271 -15.13 18.18 -9.34
N ASP A 272 -15.01 19.49 -9.10
CA ASP A 272 -13.80 20.26 -9.42
C ASP A 272 -12.73 20.12 -8.32
N LYS A 273 -13.12 19.63 -7.14
CA LYS A 273 -12.24 19.48 -5.97
C LYS A 273 -11.96 18.03 -5.59
N ILE A 274 -12.62 17.05 -6.21
CA ILE A 274 -12.40 15.64 -5.92
C ILE A 274 -10.99 15.18 -6.34
N PHE A 275 -10.40 14.31 -5.53
CA PHE A 275 -9.02 13.83 -5.60
C PHE A 275 -7.95 14.91 -5.45
N LEU A 276 -8.29 16.07 -4.88
CA LEU A 276 -7.36 17.18 -4.66
C LEU A 276 -7.06 17.44 -3.17
N ASN A 277 -7.50 16.57 -2.27
CA ASN A 277 -7.11 16.66 -0.87
C ASN A 277 -5.58 16.54 -0.72
N GLU A 278 -4.96 17.48 0.02
CA GLU A 278 -3.49 17.52 0.23
C GLU A 278 -2.91 16.18 0.74
N LYS A 279 -3.70 15.40 1.49
CA LYS A 279 -3.26 14.13 2.09
C LYS A 279 -3.09 13.01 1.07
N LEU A 280 -3.69 13.13 -0.12
CA LEU A 280 -3.50 12.17 -1.20
C LEU A 280 -2.07 12.24 -1.77
N PHE A 281 -1.52 13.44 -1.92
CA PHE A 281 -0.15 13.67 -2.41
C PHE A 281 0.93 13.21 -1.43
N ILE A 282 0.59 13.05 -0.15
CA ILE A 282 1.51 12.47 0.84
C ILE A 282 1.69 10.98 0.57
N VAL A 283 0.62 10.28 0.23
CA VAL A 283 0.69 8.85 -0.09
C VAL A 283 1.46 8.63 -1.39
N GLU A 284 1.28 9.54 -2.36
CA GLU A 284 1.97 9.55 -3.67
C GLU A 284 3.51 9.57 -3.55
N THR A 285 4.08 10.05 -2.44
CA THR A 285 5.54 10.01 -2.26
C THR A 285 6.12 8.60 -2.30
N VAL A 286 5.31 7.56 -2.02
CA VAL A 286 5.69 6.15 -2.17
C VAL A 286 5.75 5.74 -3.66
N ASP A 287 4.99 6.39 -4.52
CA ASP A 287 4.90 6.06 -5.95
C ASP A 287 6.05 6.65 -6.76
N LYS A 288 6.57 7.81 -6.32
CA LYS A 288 7.78 8.43 -6.89
C LYS A 288 9.01 7.53 -6.78
N LEU A 289 9.00 6.54 -5.86
CA LEU A 289 10.04 5.51 -5.76
C LEU A 289 10.18 4.65 -7.02
N TRP A 290 9.15 4.58 -7.86
CA TRP A 290 9.17 3.83 -9.11
C TRP A 290 9.65 4.66 -10.32
N GLY A 291 10.08 5.91 -10.10
CA GLY A 291 10.58 6.80 -11.16
C GLY A 291 9.51 7.16 -12.20
N LEU A 292 8.24 7.14 -11.80
CA LEU A 292 7.13 7.51 -12.66
C LEU A 292 7.19 9.02 -12.93
N LYS A 293 7.15 9.40 -14.22
CA LYS A 293 7.22 10.81 -14.65
C LYS A 293 5.84 11.46 -14.80
N LYS A 294 4.79 10.65 -14.79
CA LYS A 294 3.41 11.06 -15.04
C LYS A 294 2.49 10.25 -14.14
N THR A 295 1.48 10.91 -13.62
CA THR A 295 0.43 10.31 -12.83
C THR A 295 -0.47 9.45 -13.71
N THR A 296 -0.83 8.27 -13.21
CA THR A 296 -1.81 7.39 -13.88
C THR A 296 -3.15 7.42 -13.13
N PRO A 297 -4.27 7.07 -13.80
CA PRO A 297 -5.55 6.90 -13.11
C PRO A 297 -5.47 5.94 -11.92
N SER A 298 -4.72 4.85 -12.07
CA SER A 298 -4.53 3.83 -11.03
C SER A 298 -3.84 4.36 -9.78
N MET A 299 -2.90 5.29 -9.92
CA MET A 299 -2.24 5.94 -8.78
C MET A 299 -3.26 6.75 -7.99
N ILE A 300 -3.97 7.68 -8.64
CA ILE A 300 -4.98 8.54 -7.99
C ILE A 300 -6.07 7.70 -7.30
N ALA A 301 -6.63 6.71 -8.01
CA ALA A 301 -7.63 5.80 -7.47
C ALA A 301 -7.07 4.96 -6.30
N GLY A 302 -5.81 4.53 -6.42
CA GLY A 302 -5.05 3.83 -5.40
C GLY A 302 -4.96 4.61 -4.11
N GLU A 303 -4.46 5.84 -4.20
CA GLU A 303 -4.26 6.72 -3.05
C GLU A 303 -5.57 7.16 -2.41
N ALA A 304 -6.62 7.36 -3.20
CA ALA A 304 -7.95 7.61 -2.68
C ALA A 304 -8.45 6.45 -1.80
N VAL A 305 -8.23 5.21 -2.23
CA VAL A 305 -8.60 4.03 -1.45
C VAL A 305 -7.71 3.86 -0.22
N TRP A 306 -6.38 3.99 -0.37
CA TRP A 306 -5.46 3.87 0.75
C TRP A 306 -5.71 4.92 1.83
N LEU A 307 -5.88 6.18 1.46
CA LEU A 307 -6.13 7.27 2.39
C LEU A 307 -7.42 7.04 3.18
N ARG A 308 -8.50 6.59 2.51
CA ARG A 308 -9.74 6.22 3.20
C ARG A 308 -9.56 5.00 4.09
N TRP A 309 -8.90 3.96 3.60
CA TRP A 309 -8.69 2.72 4.33
C TRP A 309 -7.85 2.92 5.60
N ILE A 310 -6.77 3.72 5.56
CA ILE A 310 -5.93 3.95 6.75
C ILE A 310 -6.70 4.66 7.87
N HIS A 311 -7.66 5.52 7.53
CA HIS A 311 -8.56 6.21 8.45
C HIS A 311 -9.78 5.37 8.84
N SER A 312 -10.02 4.25 8.14
CA SER A 312 -11.14 3.36 8.41
C SER A 312 -10.86 2.44 9.60
N ARG A 313 -11.90 1.75 10.04
CA ARG A 313 -11.81 0.76 11.11
C ARG A 313 -11.23 -0.58 10.70
N ASP A 314 -11.14 -0.83 9.41
CA ASP A 314 -10.70 -2.11 8.86
C ASP A 314 -9.25 -2.35 9.28
N GLU A 315 -8.92 -3.55 9.72
CA GLU A 315 -7.56 -3.88 10.14
C GLU A 315 -6.74 -4.44 8.98
N GLU A 316 -7.42 -5.10 8.04
CA GLU A 316 -6.81 -5.73 6.88
C GLU A 316 -7.18 -4.98 5.58
N SER A 317 -6.24 -4.91 4.65
CA SER A 317 -6.45 -4.33 3.32
C SER A 317 -7.07 -5.35 2.38
N LEU A 318 -8.29 -5.77 2.72
CA LEU A 318 -9.10 -6.70 1.95
C LEU A 318 -9.95 -5.96 0.91
N PRO A 319 -10.36 -6.63 -0.19
CA PRO A 319 -11.30 -6.07 -1.16
C PRO A 319 -12.62 -5.57 -0.55
N ILE A 320 -13.06 -6.22 0.53
CA ILE A 320 -14.21 -5.82 1.35
C ILE A 320 -13.70 -5.64 2.78
N GLY A 321 -13.95 -4.47 3.37
CA GLY A 321 -13.54 -4.13 4.73
C GLY A 321 -14.08 -5.11 5.75
N ASP A 322 -13.21 -5.61 6.63
CA ASP A 322 -13.53 -6.61 7.64
C ASP A 322 -14.43 -6.08 8.77
N VAL A 323 -14.46 -4.77 8.98
CA VAL A 323 -15.26 -4.10 10.01
C VAL A 323 -16.30 -3.18 9.40
N THR A 324 -15.91 -2.32 8.47
CA THR A 324 -16.77 -1.31 7.86
C THR A 324 -17.70 -1.89 6.79
N SER A 325 -17.36 -3.07 6.26
CA SER A 325 -18.02 -3.67 5.08
C SER A 325 -17.98 -2.78 3.83
N ILE A 326 -17.08 -1.79 3.77
CA ILE A 326 -16.85 -1.00 2.55
C ILE A 326 -16.27 -1.92 1.48
N ASP A 327 -16.86 -1.91 0.29
CA ASP A 327 -16.36 -2.66 -0.86
C ASP A 327 -15.24 -1.88 -1.55
N TRP A 328 -14.06 -1.86 -0.93
CA TRP A 328 -12.89 -1.10 -1.38
C TRP A 328 -12.50 -1.41 -2.82
N ALA A 329 -12.66 -2.65 -3.28
CA ALA A 329 -12.40 -3.01 -4.68
C ALA A 329 -13.40 -2.34 -5.63
N ARG A 330 -14.67 -2.25 -5.26
CA ARG A 330 -15.67 -1.51 -6.04
C ARG A 330 -15.46 0.00 -6.02
N GLU A 331 -15.02 0.54 -4.88
CA GLU A 331 -14.66 1.96 -4.76
C GLU A 331 -13.50 2.31 -5.70
N TYR A 332 -12.45 1.47 -5.71
CA TYR A 332 -11.33 1.59 -6.65
C TYR A 332 -11.82 1.58 -8.11
N ASP A 333 -12.65 0.60 -8.49
CA ASP A 333 -13.18 0.49 -9.85
C ASP A 333 -14.03 1.72 -10.24
N ALA A 334 -14.82 2.27 -9.29
CA ALA A 334 -15.62 3.46 -9.53
C ALA A 334 -14.75 4.70 -9.79
N TYR A 335 -13.64 4.86 -9.07
CA TYR A 335 -12.68 5.93 -9.29
C TYR A 335 -11.93 5.77 -10.61
N MET A 336 -11.46 4.54 -10.90
CA MET A 336 -10.81 4.22 -12.17
C MET A 336 -11.71 4.57 -13.34
N ARG A 337 -12.99 4.19 -13.27
CA ARG A 337 -13.98 4.54 -14.28
C ARG A 337 -14.12 6.06 -14.43
N PHE A 338 -14.34 6.79 -13.33
CA PHE A 338 -14.48 8.25 -13.37
C PHE A 338 -13.27 8.93 -14.05
N LEU A 339 -12.05 8.53 -13.68
CA LEU A 339 -10.83 9.09 -14.24
C LEU A 339 -10.63 8.69 -15.70
N MET A 340 -10.86 7.43 -16.06
CA MET A 340 -10.67 6.95 -17.43
C MET A 340 -11.70 7.52 -18.40
N GLU A 341 -12.99 7.51 -18.04
CA GLU A 341 -14.05 8.10 -18.86
C GLU A 341 -13.84 9.61 -19.02
N GLY A 342 -13.41 10.30 -17.95
CA GLY A 342 -13.11 11.73 -18.03
C GLY A 342 -11.89 12.06 -18.88
N LEU A 343 -10.85 11.22 -18.87
CA LEU A 343 -9.70 11.39 -19.76
C LEU A 343 -10.08 11.17 -21.23
N ASP A 344 -10.84 10.12 -21.52
CA ASP A 344 -11.32 9.81 -22.87
C ASP A 344 -12.22 10.93 -23.43
N ALA A 345 -13.14 11.43 -22.60
CA ALA A 345 -14.02 12.54 -22.94
C ALA A 345 -13.36 13.93 -22.87
N GLN A 346 -12.10 14.03 -22.44
CA GLN A 346 -11.39 15.29 -22.19
C GLN A 346 -12.14 16.25 -21.24
N THR A 347 -12.78 15.71 -20.20
CA THR A 347 -13.53 16.50 -19.23
C THR A 347 -12.58 17.41 -18.44
N ASP A 348 -12.89 18.72 -18.42
CA ASP A 348 -12.01 19.75 -17.83
C ASP A 348 -11.64 19.48 -16.36
N CYS A 349 -12.60 19.06 -15.53
CA CYS A 349 -12.34 18.76 -14.12
C CYS A 349 -11.35 17.60 -13.95
N VAL A 350 -11.47 16.54 -14.76
CA VAL A 350 -10.53 15.39 -14.73
C VAL A 350 -9.16 15.78 -15.25
N LEU A 351 -9.08 16.55 -16.33
CA LEU A 351 -7.79 17.09 -16.81
C LEU A 351 -7.11 17.99 -15.76
N ASN A 352 -7.89 18.77 -15.02
CA ASN A 352 -7.38 19.59 -13.92
C ASN A 352 -6.79 18.73 -12.79
N ILE A 353 -7.43 17.61 -12.44
CA ILE A 353 -6.88 16.65 -11.46
C ILE A 353 -5.49 16.19 -11.90
N PHE A 354 -5.33 15.67 -13.12
CA PHE A 354 -4.01 15.20 -13.59
C PHE A 354 -2.97 16.32 -13.63
N ARG A 355 -3.34 17.54 -14.05
CA ARG A 355 -2.43 18.68 -14.01
C ARG A 355 -1.94 18.96 -12.60
N ARG A 356 -2.82 18.94 -11.59
CA ARG A 356 -2.47 19.18 -10.19
C ARG A 356 -1.59 18.08 -9.59
N TRP A 357 -1.76 16.84 -10.04
CA TRP A 357 -0.92 15.71 -9.63
C TRP A 357 0.45 15.68 -10.34
N ASP A 358 0.56 16.22 -11.54
CA ASP A 358 1.81 16.28 -12.31
C ASP A 358 2.66 17.55 -12.04
N MET A 359 2.18 18.46 -11.18
CA MET A 359 2.93 19.66 -10.72
C MET A 359 4.01 19.29 -9.70
#